data_AF-A0A2P5DBG3-F1
#
_entry.id   AF-A0A2P5DBG3-F1
#
_cell.length_a   1.000
_cell.length_b   1.000
_cell.length_c   1.000
_cell.angle_alpha   90.00
_cell.angle_beta   90.00
_cell.angle_gamma   90.00
#
_symmetry.space_group_name_H-M   'P 1'
#
loop_
_entity.id
_entity.type
_entity.pdbx_description
1 polymer ?
#
loop_
_entity_poly.entity_id
_entity_poly.type
_entity_poly.pdbx_seq_one_letter_code
_entity_poly.pdbx_strand_id
1 'polypeptide(L)'
;MEEMWEFFHKLGLDSRLDLAKFKHRRDQMIALRKLYRRVCRCTDYTTRPQIFRDGIKELIEESKLQGSSSSSIGSETDIDINL
;
A
#
# COMPACT_ATOMS: atom_id res chain seq x y z
N MET A 1 -2.41 12.85 -13.37
CA MET A 1 -3.52 12.33 -12.55
C MET A 1 -3.68 13.14 -11.27
N GLU A 2 -2.62 13.34 -10.47
CA GLU A 2 -2.67 14.25 -9.31
C GLU A 2 -2.94 15.70 -9.71
N GLU A 3 -2.25 16.20 -10.74
CA GLU A 3 -2.47 17.55 -11.28
C GLU A 3 -3.91 17.76 -11.77
N MET A 4 -4.52 16.74 -12.38
CA MET A 4 -5.94 16.80 -12.76
C MET A 4 -6.86 16.77 -11.54
N TRP A 5 -6.58 15.92 -10.54
CA TRP A 5 -7.35 15.92 -9.30
C TRP A 5 -7.27 17.28 -8.60
N GLU A 6 -6.08 17.87 -8.49
CA GLU A 6 -5.90 19.20 -7.90
C GLU A 6 -6.64 20.29 -8.69
N PHE A 7 -6.63 20.18 -10.02
CA PHE A 7 -7.37 21.09 -10.90
C PHE A 7 -8.89 21.01 -10.66
N PHE A 8 -9.48 19.81 -10.67
CA PHE A 8 -10.92 19.65 -10.43
C PHE A 8 -11.32 19.97 -8.98
N HIS A 9 -10.45 19.68 -8.02
CA HIS A 9 -10.68 20.03 -6.61
C HIS A 9 -10.68 21.55 -6.40
N LYS A 10 -9.73 22.29 -7.01
CA LYS A 10 -9.70 23.77 -6.99
C LYS A 10 -10.94 24.41 -7.62
N LEU A 11 -11.55 23.74 -8.59
CA LEU A 11 -12.79 24.16 -9.23
C LEU A 11 -14.05 23.78 -8.42
N GLY A 12 -13.90 23.09 -7.28
CA GLY A 12 -15.03 22.57 -6.49
C GLY A 12 -15.81 21.44 -7.19
N LEU A 13 -15.25 20.88 -8.27
CA LEU A 13 -15.89 19.87 -9.11
C LEU A 13 -15.56 18.44 -8.68
N ASP A 14 -14.54 18.25 -7.83
CA ASP A 14 -14.19 16.96 -7.25
C ASP A 14 -14.34 16.99 -5.72
N SER A 15 -15.38 16.30 -5.24
CA SER A 15 -15.73 16.18 -3.82
C SER A 15 -14.99 15.05 -3.09
N ARG A 16 -14.11 14.32 -3.76
CA ARG A 16 -13.31 13.26 -3.12
C ARG A 16 -12.27 13.91 -2.22
N LEU A 17 -12.54 13.88 -0.92
CA LEU A 17 -11.90 14.68 0.11
C LEU A 17 -10.41 14.41 0.41
N ASP A 18 -9.77 13.44 -0.21
CA ASP A 18 -8.51 12.94 0.37
C ASP A 18 -7.45 12.55 -0.66
N LEU A 19 -6.75 13.57 -1.16
CA LEU A 19 -5.54 13.42 -1.98
C LEU A 19 -4.51 12.50 -1.31
N ALA A 20 -4.40 12.53 0.03
CA ALA A 20 -3.47 11.67 0.75
C ALA A 20 -3.88 10.20 0.65
N LYS A 21 -5.17 9.87 0.81
CA LYS A 21 -5.67 8.51 0.53
C LYS A 21 -5.49 8.09 -0.92
N PHE A 22 -5.69 9.01 -1.88
CA PHE A 22 -5.45 8.71 -3.29
C PHE A 22 -3.97 8.42 -3.58
N LYS A 23 -3.07 9.26 -3.06
CA LYS A 23 -1.61 9.06 -3.09
C LYS A 23 -1.23 7.71 -2.52
N HIS A 24 -1.72 7.40 -1.33
CA HIS A 24 -1.47 6.13 -0.66
C HIS A 24 -1.91 4.92 -1.51
N ARG A 25 -3.13 4.94 -2.07
CA ARG A 25 -3.62 3.88 -2.97
C ARG A 25 -2.81 3.76 -4.25
N ARG A 26 -2.38 4.88 -4.83
CA ARG A 26 -1.50 4.88 -6.01
C ARG A 26 -0.17 4.21 -5.69
N ASP A 27 0.42 4.53 -4.55
CA ASP A 27 1.72 4.00 -4.16
C ASP A 27 1.63 2.49 -3.87
N GLN A 28 0.55 2.03 -3.22
CA GLN A 28 0.22 0.60 -3.08
C GLN A 28 0.11 -0.10 -4.44
N MET A 29 -0.59 0.51 -5.42
CA MET A 29 -0.72 -0.04 -6.77
C MET A 29 0.61 -0.14 -7.52
N ILE A 30 1.49 0.86 -7.35
CA ILE A 30 2.84 0.83 -7.92
C ILE A 30 3.65 -0.32 -7.32
N ALA A 31 3.57 -0.51 -6.01
CA ALA A 31 4.29 -1.57 -5.30
C ALA A 31 3.80 -2.97 -5.72
N LEU A 32 2.48 -3.17 -5.80
CA LEU A 32 1.87 -4.40 -6.32
C LEU A 32 2.30 -4.69 -7.76
N ARG A 33 2.38 -3.67 -8.62
CA ARG A 33 2.85 -3.84 -10.01
C ARG A 33 4.31 -4.29 -10.07
N LYS A 34 5.18 -3.77 -9.18
CA LYS A 34 6.57 -4.21 -9.07
C LYS A 34 6.65 -5.67 -8.62
N LEU A 35 5.87 -6.06 -7.60
CA LEU A 35 5.78 -7.45 -7.14
C LEU A 35 5.32 -8.38 -8.26
N TYR A 36 4.25 -8.04 -8.98
CA TYR A 36 3.77 -8.83 -10.09
C TYR A 36 4.83 -9.02 -11.17
N ARG A 37 5.57 -7.96 -11.51
CA ARG A 37 6.69 -8.03 -12.45
C ARG A 37 7.82 -8.96 -11.94
N ARG A 38 8.12 -8.97 -10.63
CA ARG A 38 9.07 -9.90 -10.01
C ARG A 38 8.60 -11.35 -10.16
N VAL A 39 7.32 -11.63 -9.87
CA VAL A 39 6.73 -12.97 -10.04
C VAL A 39 6.77 -13.43 -11.49
N CYS A 40 6.42 -12.56 -12.45
CA CYS A 40 6.44 -12.90 -13.87
C CYS A 40 7.84 -13.14 -14.43
N ARG A 41 8.88 -12.55 -13.82
CA ARG A 41 10.29 -12.80 -14.20
C ARG A 41 10.80 -14.17 -13.71
N CYS A 42 10.13 -14.78 -12.74
CA CYS A 42 10.50 -16.11 -12.28
C CYS A 42 10.11 -17.16 -13.34
N THR A 43 11.10 -17.88 -13.86
CA THR A 43 10.92 -18.95 -14.85
C THR A 43 10.41 -20.25 -14.23
N ASP A 44 10.61 -20.45 -12.92
CA ASP A 44 10.07 -21.58 -12.19
C ASP A 44 8.66 -21.27 -11.66
N TYR A 45 7.66 -21.85 -12.31
CA TYR A 45 6.25 -21.62 -11.99
C TYR A 45 5.84 -22.19 -10.62
N THR A 46 6.59 -23.16 -10.08
CA THR A 46 6.28 -23.79 -8.79
C THR A 46 6.58 -22.87 -7.60
N THR A 47 7.56 -21.97 -7.76
CA THR A 47 7.99 -21.04 -6.72
C THR A 47 7.25 -19.70 -6.78
N ARG A 48 6.57 -19.39 -7.89
CA ARG A 48 5.80 -18.14 -8.08
C ARG A 48 4.79 -17.84 -6.95
N PRO A 49 3.98 -18.81 -6.48
CA PRO A 49 3.05 -18.54 -5.37
C PRO A 49 3.77 -18.11 -4.10
N GLN A 50 4.94 -18.70 -3.84
CA GLN A 50 5.75 -18.37 -2.67
C GLN A 50 6.33 -16.96 -2.78
N ILE A 51 6.93 -16.63 -3.93
CA ILE A 51 7.47 -15.28 -4.21
C ILE A 51 6.37 -14.21 -4.07
N PHE A 52 5.15 -14.49 -4.54
CA PHE A 52 4.03 -13.58 -4.39
C PHE A 52 3.63 -13.40 -2.92
N ARG A 53 3.48 -14.51 -2.17
CA ARG A 53 3.11 -14.46 -0.74
C ARG A 53 4.14 -13.71 0.10
N ASP A 54 5.42 -13.99 -0.12
CA ASP A 54 6.51 -13.33 0.61
C ASP A 54 6.56 -11.85 0.27
N GLY A 55 6.40 -11.50 -1.01
CA GLY A 55 6.33 -10.11 -1.43
C GLY A 55 5.13 -9.34 -0.87
N ILE A 56 3.97 -9.98 -0.68
CA ILE A 56 2.83 -9.33 0.01
C ILE A 56 3.17 -9.06 1.48
N LYS A 57 3.86 -9.99 2.17
CA LYS A 57 4.32 -9.76 3.56
C LYS A 57 5.30 -8.60 3.63
N GLU A 58 6.30 -8.55 2.74
CA GLU A 58 7.26 -7.44 2.62
C GLU A 58 6.51 -6.09 2.49
N LEU A 59 5.52 -6.01 1.58
CA LEU A 59 4.72 -4.78 1.37
C LEU A 59 3.90 -4.36 2.60
N ILE A 60 3.36 -5.32 3.35
CA ILE A 60 2.60 -5.03 4.58
C ILE A 60 3.56 -4.49 5.66
N GLU A 61 4.74 -5.08 5.82
CA GLU A 61 5.73 -4.63 6.80
C GLU A 61 6.25 -3.22 6.49
N GLU A 62 6.56 -2.94 5.22
CA GLU A 62 6.96 -1.60 4.76
C GLU A 62 5.88 -0.54 5.06
N SER A 63 4.60 -0.90 4.93
CA SER A 63 3.49 0.01 5.19
C SER A 63 3.35 0.39 6.68
N LYS A 64 3.77 -0.50 7.60
CA LYS A 64 3.74 -0.25 9.05
C LYS A 64 4.88 0.68 9.50
N LEU A 65 6.05 0.57 8.85
CA LEU A 65 7.22 1.40 9.14
C LEU A 65 7.02 2.86 8.73
N GLN A 66 6.27 3.13 7.67
CA GLN A 66 5.96 4.51 7.25
C GLN A 66 4.94 5.23 8.16
N GLY A 67 4.21 4.50 9.01
CA GLY A 67 3.28 5.08 10.00
C GLY A 67 3.89 5.33 11.39
N SER A 68 5.13 4.91 11.63
CA SER A 68 5.76 4.92 12.96
C SER A 68 6.89 5.96 13.05
N SER A 69 6.52 7.22 12.83
CA SER A 69 7.26 8.39 13.36
C SER A 69 6.33 9.16 14.29
N SER A 70 5.91 8.54 15.39
CA SER A 70 5.12 9.20 16.43
C SER A 70 5.45 8.56 17.77
N SER A 71 5.93 9.41 18.67
CA SER A 71 6.40 9.13 20.02
C SER A 71 5.46 8.26 20.86
N SER A 72 6.10 7.48 21.74
CA SER A 72 5.56 6.83 22.94
C SER A 72 4.30 7.51 23.51
N ILE A 73 3.17 6.82 23.45
CA ILE A 73 2.12 6.87 24.48
C ILE A 73 1.28 5.60 24.33
N GLY A 74 1.19 4.86 25.43
CA GLY A 74 0.55 3.55 25.48
C GLY A 74 -0.93 3.61 25.13
N SER A 75 -1.37 2.62 24.38
CA SER A 75 -2.76 2.16 24.42
C SER A 75 -2.74 0.70 23.99
N GLU A 76 -2.95 -0.16 24.97
CA GLU A 76 -3.31 -1.56 24.80
C GLU A 76 -4.48 -1.65 23.81
N THR A 77 -4.32 -2.48 22.79
CA THR A 77 -5.42 -3.21 22.15
C THR A 77 -4.80 -4.41 21.48
N ASP A 78 -4.77 -5.51 22.23
CA ASP A 78 -4.63 -6.86 21.70
C ASP A 78 -5.69 -7.08 20.63
N ILE A 79 -5.25 -7.25 19.38
CA ILE A 79 -6.10 -7.84 18.35
C ILE A 79 -5.77 -9.33 18.36
N ASP A 80 -6.55 -10.05 19.16
CA ASP A 80 -6.59 -11.51 19.18
C ASP A 80 -7.21 -12.00 17.86
N ILE A 81 -6.39 -12.64 17.02
CA ILE A 81 -6.85 -13.31 15.81
C ILE A 81 -6.69 -14.80 16.05
N ASN A 82 -7.71 -15.40 16.67
CA ASN A 82 -7.82 -16.85 16.71
C ASN A 82 -8.26 -17.37 15.34
N LEU A 83 -7.49 -18.37 14.88
CA LEU A 83 -7.68 -19.20 13.69
C LEU A 83 -9.04 -19.89 13.64
#